data_AF-A0A532TZN3-F1
#
_entry.id   AF-A0A532TZN3-F1
#
_cell.length_a   1.000
_cell.length_b   1.000
_cell.length_c   1.000
_cell.angle_alpha   90.00
_cell.angle_beta   90.00
_cell.angle_gamma   90.00
#
_symmetry.space_group_name_H-M   'P 1'
#
loop_
_entity.id
_entity.type
_entity.pdbx_description
1 polymer ?
#
loop_
_entity_poly.entity_id
_entity_poly.type
_entity_poly.pdbx_seq_one_letter_code
_entity_poly.pdbx_strand_id
1 'polypeptide(L)' 'MVRVSGLVVGETIDWDPQELILRFEIADEGGSLPVVYQGVRPDMFRDGAETVVEGKYAPNDLFEASTLLLRCPSKYVEE' A
#
# COMPACT_ATOMS: atom_id res chain seq x y z
N MET A 1 11.78 4.03 -11.05
CA MET A 1 11.02 3.46 -9.92
C MET A 1 10.41 4.62 -9.18
N VAL A 2 9.10 4.59 -8.97
CA VAL A 2 8.32 5.64 -8.32
C VAL A 2 7.98 5.17 -6.92
N ARG A 3 8.00 6.08 -5.96
CA ARG A 3 7.58 5.84 -4.59
C ARG A 3 6.36 6.70 -4.30
N VAL A 4 5.30 6.07 -3.81
CA VAL A 4 4.04 6.73 -3.44
C VAL A 4 3.76 6.42 -1.98
N SER A 5 3.40 7.45 -1.23
CA SER A 5 2.94 7.32 0.15
C SER A 5 1.50 7.75 0.24
N GLY A 6 0.72 7.06 1.07
CA GLY A 6 -0.67 7.43 1.32
C GLY A 6 -1.26 6.63 2.46
N LEU A 7 -2.51 6.93 2.77
CA LEU A 7 -3.30 6.20 3.76
C LEU A 7 -4.03 5.05 3.08
N VAL A 8 -3.90 3.84 3.61
CA VAL A 8 -4.61 2.68 3.09
C VAL A 8 -6.12 2.84 3.30
N VAL A 9 -6.89 2.70 2.22
CA VAL A 9 -8.35 2.67 2.29
C VAL A 9 -8.79 1.25 2.61
N GLY A 10 -9.21 1.01 3.86
CA GLY A 10 -9.56 -0.32 4.35
C GLY A 10 -10.64 -1.05 3.54
N GLU A 11 -11.62 -0.30 3.05
CA GLU A 11 -12.76 -0.84 2.31
C GLU A 11 -12.38 -1.40 0.92
N THR A 12 -11.21 -1.02 0.38
CA THR A 12 -10.76 -1.43 -0.96
C THR A 12 -9.70 -2.53 -0.91
N ILE A 13 -9.37 -3.04 0.29
CA ILE A 13 -8.38 -4.10 0.47
C ILE A 13 -8.95 -5.43 -0.02
N ASP A 14 -8.42 -5.89 -1.15
CA ASP A 14 -8.71 -7.18 -1.77
C ASP A 14 -7.45 -8.04 -1.73
N TRP A 15 -7.51 -9.15 -0.99
CA TRP A 15 -6.39 -10.07 -0.82
C TRP A 15 -6.70 -11.41 -1.47
N ASP A 16 -5.92 -11.74 -2.51
CA ASP A 16 -5.96 -13.01 -3.23
C ASP A 16 -4.87 -13.96 -2.71
N PRO A 17 -5.17 -14.89 -1.79
CA PRO A 17 -4.17 -15.82 -1.25
C PRO A 17 -3.72 -16.89 -2.24
N GLN A 18 -4.44 -17.11 -3.35
CA GLN A 18 -4.07 -18.06 -4.39
C GLN A 18 -2.93 -17.53 -5.26
N GLU A 19 -3.05 -16.28 -5.70
CA GLU A 19 -2.07 -15.62 -6.57
C GLU A 19 -1.03 -14.79 -5.78
N LEU A 20 -1.21 -14.67 -4.45
CA LEU A 20 -0.44 -13.78 -3.57
C LEU A 20 -0.48 -12.32 -4.06
N ILE A 21 -1.67 -11.87 -4.46
CA ILE A 21 -1.90 -10.51 -4.96
C ILE A 21 -2.72 -9.74 -3.92
N LEU A 22 -2.22 -8.57 -3.53
CA LEU A 22 -2.90 -7.62 -2.68
C LEU A 22 -3.27 -6.40 -3.52
N ARG A 23 -4.57 -6.17 -3.74
CA ARG A 23 -5.08 -4.95 -4.35
C ARG A 23 -5.65 -4.06 -3.26
N PHE A 24 -5.33 -2.78 -3.30
CA PHE A 24 -5.83 -1.80 -2.34
C PHE A 24 -5.71 -0.41 -2.94
N GLU A 25 -6.51 0.51 -2.46
CA GLU A 25 -6.33 1.93 -2.79
C GLU A 25 -5.62 2.64 -1.65
N ILE A 26 -4.73 3.56 -2.02
CA ILE A 26 -4.18 4.53 -1.09
C ILE A 26 -4.82 5.89 -1.37
N ALA A 27 -5.26 6.57 -0.32
CA ALA A 27 -5.75 7.94 -0.37
C ALA A 27 -4.65 8.90 0.06
N ASP A 28 -4.47 9.97 -0.70
CA ASP A 28 -3.55 11.08 -0.43
C ASP A 28 -4.30 12.42 -0.62
N GLU A 29 -3.65 13.55 -0.33
CA GLU A 29 -4.19 14.89 -0.57
C GLU A 29 -4.66 15.11 -2.03
N GLY A 30 -4.08 14.37 -2.99
CA GLY A 30 -4.45 14.43 -4.41
C GLY A 30 -5.62 13.53 -4.86
N GLY A 31 -6.12 12.60 -4.04
CA GLY A 31 -7.17 11.64 -4.41
C GLY A 31 -6.86 10.19 -4.00
N SER A 32 -7.54 9.22 -4.60
CA SER A 32 -7.24 7.79 -4.42
C SER A 32 -6.45 7.22 -5.59
N LEU A 33 -5.48 6.36 -5.30
CA LEU A 33 -4.66 5.66 -6.28
C LEU A 33 -4.77 4.14 -6.06
N PRO A 34 -5.22 3.37 -7.06
CA PRO A 34 -5.26 1.91 -6.97
C PRO A 34 -3.86 1.32 -7.11
N VAL A 35 -3.48 0.53 -6.11
CA VAL A 35 -2.20 -0.13 -5.98
C VAL A 35 -2.38 -1.64 -6.00
N VAL A 36 -1.53 -2.33 -6.75
CA VAL A 36 -1.43 -3.78 -6.75
C VAL A 36 -0.04 -4.19 -6.32
N TYR A 37 0.01 -4.99 -5.26
CA TYR A 37 1.23 -5.53 -4.69
C TYR A 37 1.22 -7.05 -4.85
N GLN A 38 2.28 -7.62 -5.42
CA GLN A 38 2.45 -9.06 -5.55
C GLN A 38 3.39 -9.56 -4.45
N GLY A 39 2.81 -10.13 -3.39
CA GLY A 39 3.55 -10.58 -2.21
C GLY A 39 2.62 -10.81 -1.03
N VAL A 40 3.19 -11.19 0.10
CA VAL A 40 2.41 -11.44 1.32
C VAL A 40 1.89 -10.12 1.91
N ARG A 41 0.60 -10.10 2.27
CA ARG A 41 0.04 -8.98 3.04
C ARG A 41 0.71 -8.94 4.43
N PRO A 42 1.30 -7.81 4.85
CA PRO A 42 1.82 -7.69 6.21
C PRO A 42 0.69 -7.73 7.24
N ASP A 43 0.91 -8.34 8.41
CA ASP A 43 -0.09 -8.40 9.48
C ASP A 43 -0.54 -7.03 9.99
N MET A 44 0.33 -6.02 9.93
CA MET A 44 -0.01 -4.65 10.36
C MET A 44 -0.73 -3.82 9.30
N PHE A 45 -1.01 -4.39 8.13
CA PHE A 45 -1.72 -3.70 7.05
C PHE A 45 -3.21 -3.61 7.38
N ARG A 46 -3.69 -2.40 7.66
CA ARG A 46 -5.05 -2.10 8.11
C ARG A 46 -5.55 -0.78 7.52
N ASP A 47 -6.85 -0.51 7.70
CA ASP A 47 -7.46 0.76 7.32
C ASP A 47 -6.76 1.95 8.00
N GLY A 48 -6.55 3.04 7.26
CA GLY A 48 -5.90 4.25 7.75
C GLY A 48 -4.42 4.10 8.08
N ALA A 49 -3.79 2.95 7.77
CA ALA A 49 -2.36 2.79 7.94
C ALA A 49 -1.60 3.65 6.92
N GLU A 50 -0.61 4.40 7.38
CA GLU A 50 0.31 5.12 6.51
C GLU A 50 1.23 4.09 5.85
N THR A 51 1.03 3.86 4.56
CA THR A 51 1.82 2.90 3.79
C THR A 51 2.58 3.61 2.70
N VAL A 52 3.74 3.06 2.39
CA VAL A 52 4.61 3.53 1.34
C VAL A 52 4.81 2.37 0.39
N VAL A 53 4.47 2.60 -0.87
CA VAL A 53 4.64 1.63 -1.94
C VAL A 53 5.66 2.13 -2.94
N GLU A 54 6.48 1.22 -3.44
CA GLU A 54 7.51 1.54 -4.42
C GLU A 54 7.40 0.58 -5.61
N GLY A 55 7.42 1.15 -6.82
CA GLY A 55 7.00 0.44 -8.00
C GLY A 55 7.02 1.28 -9.29
N LYS A 56 6.06 1.03 -10.15
CA LYS A 56 5.92 1.67 -11.47
C LYS A 56 4.43 1.88 -11.81
N TYR A 57 4.15 2.92 -12.59
CA TYR A 57 2.82 3.14 -13.15
C TYR A 57 2.57 2.18 -14.32
N ALA A 58 1.48 1.44 -14.25
CA ALA A 58 0.97 0.61 -15.34
C ALA A 58 0.03 1.45 -16.23
N PRO A 59 -0.19 1.05 -17.50
CA PRO A 59 -0.96 1.82 -18.48
C PRO A 59 -2.48 1.95 -18.22
N ASN A 60 -2.99 1.42 -17.10
CA ASN A 60 -4.43 1.42 -16.75
C ASN A 60 -4.71 2.21 -15.46
N ASP A 61 -3.96 3.28 -15.18
CA ASP A 61 -4.01 4.03 -13.90
C ASP A 61 -3.75 3.16 -12.66
N LEU A 62 -3.16 1.98 -12.85
CA LEU A 62 -2.82 1.04 -11.81
C LEU A 62 -1.36 1.23 -11.40
N PHE A 63 -1.10 1.25 -10.10
CA PHE A 63 0.26 1.30 -9.59
C PHE A 63 0.72 -0.12 -9.22
N GLU A 64 1.67 -0.66 -9.99
CA GLU A 64 2.30 -1.94 -9.67
C GLU A 64 3.40 -1.72 -8.62
N ALA A 65 3.09 -2.03 -7.37
CA ALA A 65 4.03 -1.99 -6.26
C ALA A 65 4.87 -3.28 -6.24
N SER A 66 6.18 -3.12 -6.28
CA SER A 66 7.14 -4.21 -6.06
C SER A 66 7.58 -4.29 -4.60
N THR A 67 7.50 -3.18 -3.88
CA THR A 67 7.86 -3.08 -2.46
C THR A 67 6.74 -2.38 -1.70
N LEU A 68 6.38 -2.92 -0.54
CA LEU A 68 5.39 -2.35 0.37
C LEU A 68 6.04 -2.17 1.75
N LEU A 69 6.03 -0.93 2.25
CA LEU A 69 6.59 -0.53 3.53
C LEU A 69 5.50 0.13 4.36
N LEU A 70 5.11 -0.52 5.46
CA LEU A 70 4.23 0.09 6.45
C LEU A 70 5.04 1.07 7.30
N ARG A 71 4.59 2.33 7.38
CA ARG A 71 5.08 3.22 8.44
C ARG A 71 4.41 2.80 9.73
N CYS A 72 5.17 2.18 10.62
CA CYS A 72 4.71 1.98 11.99
C CYS A 72 4.50 3.35 12.64
N PRO A 73 3.40 3.57 13.40
CA PRO A 73 3.26 4.70 14.29
C PRO A 73 4.13 4.52 15.54
N SER A 74 5.36 4.00 15.38
CA SER A 74 6.32 3.89 16.47
C SER A 74 6.73 5.30 16.87
N LYS A 75 5.96 5.87 17.81
CA LYS A 75 6.50 6.75 18.82
C LYS A 75 7.90 6.26 19.19
N TYR A 76 8.87 7.12 18.95
CA TYR A 76 9.88 7.53 19.93
C TYR A 76 9.94 6.58 21.15
N VAL A 77 10.88 5.65 21.12
CA VAL A 77 11.58 5.27 22.36
C VAL A 77 12.85 6.10 22.36
N GLU A 78 12.79 7.22 23.09
CA GLU A 78 13.96 7.84 23.69
C GLU A 78 14.78 6.76 24.40
N GLU A 79 16.09 6.77 24.15
CA GLU A 79 17.07 6.24 25.11
C GLU A 79 17.50 7.39 26.04
#